data_AF-A0A350P3Q1-F1
#
_entry.id   AF-A0A350P3Q1-F1
#
_cell.length_a   1.000
_cell.length_b   1.000
_cell.length_c   1.000
_cell.angle_alpha   90.00
_cell.angle_beta   90.00
_cell.angle_gamma   90.00
#
_symmetry.space_group_name_H-M   'P 1'
#
loop_
_entity.id
_entity.type
_entity.pdbx_description
1 polymer ?
#
loop_
_entity_poly.entity_id
_entity_poly.type
_entity_poly.pdbx_seq_one_letter_code
_entity_poly.pdbx_strand_id
1 'polypeptide(L)'
;MPFWIAEGGESGSCAGSRIVKAMHFYSRDLFSGCEHFSRLSASFNNDPDIRMANSAVIFFGVSAIEARINEGIAASIALEEDQGGAWSELEKKHRRSPLREKWNAVSEIRGGGRWSAGRQPFQSFVTVCSLRNELIHYKGEMLGKDEAPNKSISHLMKKLGVSSSSAFMEDDCSSWVSDLLSSPSLGPWVFESVSSLWNSMYDLLHEKQ
;
A
#
# COMPACT_ATOMS: atom_id res chain seq x y z
N MET A 1 15.87 5.17 8.68
CA MET A 1 16.53 6.17 9.54
C MET A 1 15.51 6.69 10.51
N PRO A 2 15.76 6.60 11.82
CA PRO A 2 14.89 7.21 12.81
C PRO A 2 14.99 8.74 12.77
N PHE A 3 13.86 9.42 13.00
CA PHE A 3 13.78 10.87 13.12
C PHE A 3 13.51 11.25 14.58
N TRP A 4 14.25 12.25 15.08
CA TRP A 4 14.17 12.71 16.47
C TRP A 4 14.05 14.22 16.50
N ILE A 5 13.17 14.74 17.35
CA ILE A 5 13.11 16.15 17.73
C ILE A 5 13.50 16.26 19.20
N ALA A 6 14.49 17.09 19.49
CA ALA A 6 14.93 17.42 20.84
C ALA A 6 14.50 18.84 21.21
N GLU A 7 14.31 19.11 22.51
CA GLU A 7 14.16 20.49 23.00
C GLU A 7 15.41 21.31 22.66
N GLY A 8 15.21 22.55 22.19
CA GLY A 8 16.30 23.46 21.88
C GLY A 8 17.12 23.78 23.13
N GLY A 9 18.39 23.38 23.12
CA GLY A 9 19.36 23.77 24.14
C GLY A 9 20.01 25.11 23.79
N GLU A 10 20.27 25.96 24.79
CA GLU A 10 20.91 27.28 24.64
C GLU A 10 22.30 27.23 23.96
N SER A 11 22.92 26.06 23.85
CA SER A 11 24.28 25.86 23.34
C SER A 11 24.37 25.46 21.86
N GLY A 12 23.26 25.37 21.12
CA GLY A 12 23.27 24.91 19.72
C GLY A 12 23.71 23.44 19.53
N SER A 13 23.86 22.70 20.63
CA SER A 13 24.17 21.27 20.67
C SER A 13 22.94 20.50 21.16
N CYS A 14 22.64 19.37 20.50
CA CYS A 14 21.57 18.45 20.92
C CYS A 14 21.99 17.49 22.05
N ALA A 15 23.25 17.56 22.51
CA ALA A 15 23.78 16.64 23.51
C ALA A 15 23.17 16.94 24.90
N GLY A 16 22.47 15.95 25.46
CA GLY A 16 21.80 16.08 26.77
C GLY A 16 20.37 16.65 26.70
N SER A 17 19.92 17.12 25.53
CA SER A 17 18.54 17.58 25.34
C SER A 17 17.55 16.42 25.44
N ARG A 18 16.39 16.68 26.03
CA ARG A 18 15.29 15.71 26.09
C ARG A 18 14.71 15.50 24.68
N ILE A 19 14.62 14.25 24.25
CA ILE A 19 13.87 13.88 23.05
C ILE A 19 12.38 14.07 23.36
N VAL A 20 11.73 14.94 22.59
CA VAL A 20 10.28 15.21 22.72
C VAL A 20 9.45 14.43 21.71
N LYS A 21 10.01 14.08 20.55
CA LYS A 21 9.36 13.24 19.54
C LYS A 21 10.37 12.31 18.89
N ALA A 22 9.97 11.05 18.69
CA ALA A 22 10.75 10.02 18.02
C ALA A 22 9.84 9.27 17.03
N MET A 23 10.34 9.00 15.82
CA MET A 23 9.56 8.31 14.81
C MET A 23 10.43 7.32 14.02
N HIS A 24 9.91 6.11 13.83
CA HIS A 24 10.43 5.10 12.92
C HIS A 24 9.56 5.07 11.67
N PHE A 25 10.17 5.19 10.49
CA PHE A 25 9.46 5.13 9.21
C PHE A 25 9.19 3.67 8.81
N TYR A 26 8.26 3.04 9.52
CA TYR A 26 7.87 1.64 9.34
C TYR A 26 7.35 1.34 7.93
N SER A 27 6.78 2.33 7.24
CA SER A 27 6.37 2.22 5.84
C SER A 27 7.49 1.73 4.92
N ARG A 28 8.75 2.08 5.21
CA ARG A 28 9.92 1.63 4.42
C ARG A 28 10.20 0.15 4.60
N ASP A 29 10.01 -0.37 5.80
CA ASP A 29 10.20 -1.81 6.08
C ASP A 29 9.12 -2.61 5.34
N LEU A 30 7.87 -2.15 5.39
CA LEU A 30 6.75 -2.74 4.65
C LEU A 30 6.99 -2.69 3.14
N PHE A 31 7.45 -1.56 2.61
CA PHE A 31 7.76 -1.43 1.18
C PHE A 31 8.92 -2.34 0.74
N SER A 32 9.96 -2.47 1.58
CA SER A 32 11.08 -3.38 1.31
C SER A 32 10.62 -4.85 1.35
N GLY A 33 9.70 -5.19 2.25
CA GLY A 33 9.04 -6.50 2.26
C GLY A 33 8.25 -6.74 0.98
N CYS A 34 7.46 -5.76 0.53
CA CYS A 34 6.74 -5.80 -0.75
C CYS A 34 7.71 -6.10 -1.92
N GLU A 35 8.82 -5.36 -2.02
CA GLU A 35 9.85 -5.61 -3.03
C GLU A 35 10.42 -7.03 -2.94
N HIS A 36 10.82 -7.46 -1.73
CA HIS A 36 11.40 -8.76 -1.50
C HIS A 36 10.48 -9.91 -1.95
N PHE A 37 9.22 -9.89 -1.50
CA PHE A 37 8.26 -10.94 -1.83
C PHE A 37 7.83 -10.92 -3.31
N SER A 38 7.85 -9.76 -3.97
CA SER A 38 7.61 -9.68 -5.42
C SER A 38 8.68 -10.41 -6.24
N ARG A 39 9.94 -10.34 -5.80
CA ARG A 39 11.05 -11.07 -6.44
C ARG A 39 10.95 -12.56 -6.15
N LEU A 40 10.57 -12.92 -4.92
CA LEU A 40 10.40 -14.32 -4.53
C LEU A 40 9.30 -15.01 -5.34
N SER A 41 8.14 -14.38 -5.51
CA SER A 41 7.03 -15.02 -6.24
C SER A 41 7.35 -15.28 -7.71
N ALA A 42 8.23 -14.49 -8.32
CA ALA A 42 8.74 -14.72 -9.67
C ALA A 42 9.83 -15.79 -9.75
N SER A 43 10.45 -16.17 -8.63
CA SER A 43 11.58 -17.10 -8.56
C SER A 43 11.21 -18.52 -8.14
N PHE A 44 10.05 -18.70 -7.53
CA PHE A 44 9.57 -20.00 -7.06
C PHE A 44 8.99 -20.83 -8.21
N ASN A 45 9.13 -22.15 -8.09
CA ASN A 45 8.65 -23.12 -9.07
C ASN A 45 7.50 -24.00 -8.55
N ASN A 46 6.96 -23.69 -7.37
CA ASN A 46 5.85 -24.44 -6.76
C ASN A 46 4.76 -23.48 -6.28
N ASP A 47 3.52 -23.89 -6.46
CA ASP A 47 2.35 -23.04 -6.19
C ASP A 47 2.24 -22.59 -4.72
N PRO A 48 2.47 -23.42 -3.69
CA PRO A 48 2.39 -22.98 -2.30
C PRO A 48 3.28 -21.77 -1.98
N ASP A 49 4.54 -21.80 -2.43
CA ASP A 49 5.50 -20.72 -2.18
C ASP A 49 5.16 -19.46 -3.00
N ILE A 50 4.74 -19.63 -4.26
CA ILE A 50 4.26 -18.52 -5.10
C ILE A 50 3.06 -17.84 -4.45
N ARG A 51 2.08 -18.61 -3.97
CA ARG A 51 0.87 -18.11 -3.31
C ARG A 51 1.19 -17.37 -2.01
N MET A 52 2.10 -17.89 -1.20
CA MET A 52 2.56 -17.23 0.02
C MET A 52 3.21 -15.88 -0.31
N ALA A 53 4.16 -15.87 -1.25
CA ALA A 53 4.86 -14.65 -1.65
C ALA A 53 3.91 -13.62 -2.26
N ASN A 54 3.00 -14.04 -3.14
CA ASN A 54 1.98 -13.18 -3.73
C ASN A 54 1.00 -12.62 -2.69
N SER A 55 0.63 -13.39 -1.67
CA SER A 55 -0.17 -12.88 -0.56
C SER A 55 0.60 -11.82 0.20
N ALA A 56 1.85 -12.10 0.57
CA ALA A 56 2.70 -11.20 1.34
C ALA A 56 2.92 -9.85 0.63
N VAL A 57 3.23 -9.85 -0.67
CA VAL A 57 3.42 -8.60 -1.45
C VAL A 57 2.15 -7.75 -1.51
N ILE A 58 0.96 -8.35 -1.61
CA ILE A 58 -0.32 -7.62 -1.58
C ILE A 58 -0.52 -6.92 -0.23
N PHE A 59 -0.35 -7.66 0.87
CA PHE A 59 -0.55 -7.13 2.22
C PHE A 59 0.48 -6.06 2.58
N PHE A 60 1.77 -6.33 2.32
CA PHE A 60 2.84 -5.38 2.58
C PHE A 60 2.70 -4.13 1.71
N GLY A 61 2.38 -4.29 0.42
CA GLY A 61 2.25 -3.18 -0.51
C GLY A 61 1.15 -2.19 -0.13
N VAL A 62 -0.04 -2.68 0.21
CA VAL A 62 -1.14 -1.81 0.66
C VAL A 62 -0.82 -1.15 2.01
N SER A 63 -0.29 -1.92 2.95
CA SER A 63 0.08 -1.42 4.28
C SER A 63 1.18 -0.36 4.21
N ALA A 64 2.14 -0.51 3.29
CA ALA A 64 3.23 0.45 3.10
C ALA A 64 2.71 1.84 2.70
N ILE A 65 1.74 1.91 1.78
CA ILE A 65 1.13 3.17 1.33
C ILE A 65 0.31 3.81 2.45
N GLU A 66 -0.49 3.02 3.16
CA GLU A 66 -1.28 3.49 4.29
C GLU A 66 -0.39 4.01 5.43
N ALA A 67 0.69 3.31 5.75
CA ALA A 67 1.67 3.74 6.75
C ALA A 67 2.38 5.03 6.31
N ARG A 68 2.83 5.11 5.05
CA ARG A 68 3.61 6.25 4.54
C ARG A 68 2.84 7.57 4.64
N ILE A 69 1.55 7.59 4.32
CA ILE A 69 0.77 8.84 4.40
C ILE A 69 0.60 9.27 5.86
N ASN A 70 0.35 8.31 6.76
CA ASN A 70 0.17 8.60 8.17
C ASN A 70 1.49 9.10 8.80
N GLU A 71 2.62 8.48 8.45
CA GLU A 71 3.95 8.91 8.86
C GLU A 71 4.26 10.31 8.32
N GLY A 72 3.95 10.61 7.06
CA GLY A 72 4.14 11.94 6.47
C GLY A 72 3.32 13.03 7.15
N ILE A 73 2.06 12.74 7.48
CA ILE A 73 1.20 13.64 8.27
C ILE A 73 1.80 13.85 9.66
N ALA A 74 2.14 12.78 10.38
CA ALA A 74 2.71 12.85 11.72
C ALA A 74 4.05 13.61 11.75
N ALA A 75 4.90 13.40 10.74
CA ALA A 75 6.15 14.14 10.56
C ALA A 75 5.90 15.64 10.37
N SER A 76 4.91 15.99 9.54
CA SER A 76 4.57 17.39 9.27
C SER A 76 4.03 18.10 10.51
N ILE A 77 3.20 17.43 11.31
CA ILE A 77 2.71 17.93 12.61
C ILE A 77 3.87 18.07 13.61
N ALA A 78 4.83 17.14 13.57
CA ALA A 78 5.99 17.21 14.44
C ALA A 78 6.85 18.46 14.18
N LEU A 79 6.87 18.91 12.91
CA LEU A 79 7.60 20.08 12.43
C LEU A 79 6.78 21.38 12.43
N GLU A 80 5.46 21.33 12.65
CA GLU A 80 4.65 22.53 12.84
C GLU A 80 5.02 23.22 14.16
N GLU A 81 5.34 24.51 14.08
CA GLU A 81 5.63 25.34 15.25
C GLU A 81 4.37 25.71 16.05
N ASP A 82 3.21 25.75 15.38
CA ASP A 82 1.91 26.12 15.96
C ASP A 82 0.99 24.89 16.13
N GLN A 83 0.42 24.71 17.33
CA GLN A 83 -0.52 23.63 17.66
C GLN A 83 -1.91 23.78 17.02
N GLY A 84 -2.14 24.82 16.21
CA GLY A 84 -3.34 25.04 15.39
C GLY A 84 -3.11 24.96 13.88
N GLY A 85 -1.95 24.47 13.43
CA GLY A 85 -1.59 24.43 12.02
C GLY A 85 -2.46 23.51 11.16
N ALA A 86 -2.36 23.68 9.84
CA ALA A 86 -3.16 22.94 8.86
C ALA A 86 -3.00 21.43 8.98
N TRP A 87 -1.82 20.93 9.38
CA TRP A 87 -1.58 19.50 9.58
C TRP A 87 -2.23 18.98 10.85
N SER A 88 -2.18 19.76 11.93
CA SER A 88 -2.85 19.43 13.19
C SER A 88 -4.38 19.34 13.03
N GLU A 89 -4.98 20.24 12.25
CA GLU A 89 -6.41 20.16 11.90
C GLU A 89 -6.75 18.98 10.98
N LEU A 90 -5.86 18.67 10.01
CA LEU A 90 -5.99 17.48 9.18
C LEU A 90 -6.01 16.21 10.02
N GLU A 91 -5.11 16.06 11.00
CA GLU A 91 -5.10 14.89 11.87
C GLU A 91 -6.40 14.76 12.65
N LYS A 92 -6.89 15.84 13.29
CA LYS A 92 -8.15 15.82 14.03
C LYS A 92 -9.32 15.35 13.17
N LYS A 93 -9.40 15.82 11.93
CA LYS A 93 -10.50 15.52 11.00
C LYS A 93 -10.37 14.16 10.31
N HIS A 94 -9.15 13.75 9.97
CA HIS A 94 -8.90 12.63 9.06
C HIS A 94 -8.09 11.47 9.64
N ARG A 95 -7.84 11.43 10.96
CA ARG A 95 -7.08 10.35 11.62
C ARG A 95 -7.52 8.95 11.19
N ARG A 96 -8.85 8.72 11.15
CA ARG A 96 -9.48 7.44 10.79
C ARG A 96 -10.09 7.43 9.39
N SER A 97 -9.85 8.47 8.60
CA SER A 97 -10.37 8.54 7.24
C SER A 97 -9.67 7.53 6.31
N PRO A 98 -10.37 7.07 5.26
CA PRO A 98 -9.77 6.29 4.18
C PRO A 98 -8.58 7.01 3.51
N LEU A 99 -7.68 6.23 2.93
CA LEU A 99 -6.48 6.73 2.23
C LEU A 99 -6.79 7.84 1.21
N ARG A 100 -7.87 7.70 0.44
CA ARG A 100 -8.28 8.70 -0.56
C ARG A 100 -8.55 10.06 0.05
N GLU A 101 -9.24 10.10 1.19
CA GLU A 101 -9.55 11.35 1.88
C GLU A 101 -8.29 11.98 2.47
N LYS A 102 -7.42 11.16 3.08
CA LYS A 102 -6.11 11.60 3.56
C LYS A 102 -5.27 12.19 2.44
N TRP A 103 -5.18 11.50 1.29
CA TRP A 103 -4.47 12.00 0.11
C TRP A 103 -4.98 13.37 -0.33
N ASN A 104 -6.30 13.50 -0.48
CA ASN A 104 -6.90 14.75 -0.94
C ASN A 104 -6.65 15.90 0.04
N ALA A 105 -6.77 15.64 1.34
CA ALA A 105 -6.51 16.64 2.38
C ALA A 105 -5.04 17.08 2.37
N VAL A 106 -4.09 16.12 2.24
CA VAL A 106 -2.66 16.42 2.10
C VAL A 106 -2.39 17.23 0.82
N SER A 107 -3.04 16.86 -0.29
CA SER A 107 -2.92 17.57 -1.57
C SER A 107 -3.42 19.00 -1.49
N GLU A 108 -4.50 19.26 -0.77
CA GLU A 108 -5.02 20.62 -0.54
C GLU A 108 -4.02 21.49 0.23
N ILE A 109 -3.29 20.93 1.21
CA ILE A 109 -2.27 21.66 1.96
C ILE A 109 -1.00 21.90 1.12
N ARG A 110 -0.60 20.93 0.30
CA ARG A 110 0.66 20.96 -0.46
C ARG A 110 0.53 21.47 -1.90
N GLY A 111 -0.68 21.81 -2.35
CA GLY A 111 -0.93 22.21 -3.74
C GLY A 111 -0.90 21.04 -4.75
N GLY A 112 -1.03 19.80 -4.28
CA GLY A 112 -0.94 18.59 -5.11
C GLY A 112 -2.22 18.22 -5.87
N GLY A 113 -2.10 17.24 -6.77
CA GLY A 113 -3.23 16.70 -7.53
C GLY A 113 -4.15 15.80 -6.70
N ARG A 114 -5.47 15.91 -6.91
CA ARG A 114 -6.48 15.07 -6.24
C ARG A 114 -6.43 13.60 -6.70
N TRP A 115 -6.79 12.70 -5.79
CA TRP A 115 -6.92 11.27 -6.05
C TRP A 115 -7.96 10.98 -7.14
N SER A 116 -7.54 10.24 -8.18
CA SER A 116 -8.41 9.82 -9.28
C SER A 116 -8.31 8.33 -9.56
N ALA A 117 -9.29 7.54 -9.09
CA ALA A 117 -9.31 6.09 -9.24
C ALA A 117 -9.34 5.60 -10.71
N GLY A 118 -9.66 6.49 -11.66
CA GLY A 118 -9.64 6.18 -13.10
C GLY A 118 -8.31 6.46 -13.79
N ARG A 119 -7.28 6.94 -13.08
CA ARG A 119 -5.98 7.31 -13.64
C ARG A 119 -4.83 6.69 -12.84
N GLN A 120 -3.71 6.44 -13.51
CA GLN A 120 -2.48 6.01 -12.84
C GLN A 120 -1.93 7.16 -11.96
N PRO A 121 -1.26 6.84 -10.82
CA PRO A 121 -1.02 5.49 -10.28
C PRO A 121 -2.21 4.88 -9.50
N PHE A 122 -3.23 5.69 -9.18
CA PHE A 122 -4.31 5.30 -8.27
C PHE A 122 -5.16 4.12 -8.77
N GLN A 123 -5.40 4.04 -10.08
CA GLN A 123 -6.20 2.98 -10.68
C GLN A 123 -5.64 1.58 -10.37
N SER A 124 -4.34 1.38 -10.56
CA SER A 124 -3.69 0.09 -10.27
C SER A 124 -3.73 -0.19 -8.78
N PHE A 125 -3.44 0.81 -7.94
CA PHE A 125 -3.47 0.65 -6.50
C PHE A 125 -4.87 0.32 -5.95
N VAL A 126 -5.94 0.92 -6.49
CA VAL A 126 -7.33 0.55 -6.15
C VAL A 126 -7.61 -0.91 -6.45
N THR A 127 -7.04 -1.45 -7.54
CA THR A 127 -7.15 -2.87 -7.87
C THR A 127 -6.43 -3.73 -6.83
N VAL A 128 -5.23 -3.33 -6.40
CA VAL A 128 -4.49 -4.02 -5.32
C VAL A 128 -5.26 -3.99 -3.99
N CYS A 129 -5.87 -2.85 -3.64
CA CYS A 129 -6.74 -2.74 -2.46
C CYS A 129 -7.97 -3.65 -2.54
N SER A 130 -8.61 -3.72 -3.72
CA SER A 130 -9.73 -4.63 -3.94
C SER A 130 -9.29 -6.08 -3.73
N LEU A 131 -8.14 -6.48 -4.29
CA LEU A 131 -7.58 -7.81 -4.10
C LEU A 131 -7.29 -8.11 -2.63
N ARG A 132 -6.62 -7.21 -1.91
CA ARG A 132 -6.36 -7.34 -0.47
C ARG A 132 -7.65 -7.54 0.33
N ASN A 133 -8.70 -6.78 0.02
CA ASN A 133 -9.97 -6.86 0.74
C ASN A 133 -10.68 -8.20 0.51
N GLU A 134 -10.72 -8.69 -0.74
CA GLU A 134 -11.31 -10.00 -1.03
C GLU A 134 -10.54 -11.13 -0.34
N LEU A 135 -9.21 -11.04 -0.24
CA LEU A 135 -8.39 -12.03 0.47
C LEU A 135 -8.64 -12.04 1.98
N ILE A 136 -8.75 -10.85 2.61
CA ILE A 136 -9.08 -10.75 4.06
C ILE A 136 -10.46 -11.32 4.35
N HIS A 137 -11.42 -11.03 3.46
CA HIS A 137 -12.81 -11.40 3.65
C HIS A 137 -13.19 -12.67 2.88
N TYR A 138 -12.20 -13.49 2.52
CA TYR A 138 -12.44 -14.70 1.74
C TYR A 138 -13.29 -15.68 2.53
N LYS A 139 -14.46 -16.04 1.96
CA LYS A 139 -15.42 -16.97 2.56
C LYS A 139 -15.50 -18.32 1.85
N GLY A 140 -14.68 -18.56 0.83
CA GLY A 140 -14.74 -19.79 0.04
C GLY A 140 -15.98 -19.89 -0.85
N GLU A 141 -16.49 -18.76 -1.35
CA GLU A 141 -17.60 -18.77 -2.30
C GLU A 141 -17.19 -19.52 -3.58
N MET A 142 -18.01 -20.51 -3.98
CA MET A 142 -17.78 -21.27 -5.20
C MET A 142 -18.27 -20.46 -6.39
N LEU A 143 -17.32 -19.83 -7.08
CA LEU A 143 -17.56 -19.15 -8.35
C LEU A 143 -17.40 -20.13 -9.52
N GLY A 144 -17.99 -19.81 -10.66
CA GLY A 144 -17.81 -20.58 -11.88
C GLY A 144 -16.37 -20.55 -12.42
N LYS A 145 -16.12 -21.35 -13.44
CA LYS A 145 -14.82 -21.38 -14.12
C LYS A 145 -14.48 -20.00 -14.69
N ASP A 146 -13.26 -19.53 -14.47
CA ASP A 146 -12.76 -18.21 -14.90
C ASP A 146 -13.54 -17.01 -14.33
N GLU A 147 -14.37 -17.22 -13.32
CA GLU A 147 -15.09 -16.16 -12.62
C GLU A 147 -14.27 -15.57 -11.49
N ALA A 148 -14.49 -14.29 -11.22
CA ALA A 148 -13.83 -13.53 -10.16
C ALA A 148 -14.88 -12.82 -9.32
N PRO A 149 -14.62 -12.51 -8.03
CA PRO A 149 -15.63 -11.97 -7.12
C PRO A 149 -16.06 -10.55 -7.51
N ASN A 150 -15.27 -9.84 -8.31
CA ASN A 150 -15.63 -8.52 -8.82
C ASN A 150 -14.94 -8.22 -10.16
N LYS A 151 -15.41 -7.18 -10.85
CA LYS A 151 -14.89 -6.74 -12.16
C LYS A 151 -13.41 -6.33 -12.13
N SER A 152 -12.94 -5.78 -11.01
CA SER A 152 -11.54 -5.34 -10.87
C SER A 152 -10.59 -6.53 -10.92
N ILE A 153 -10.92 -7.60 -10.19
CA ILE A 153 -10.12 -8.83 -10.16
C ILE A 153 -10.27 -9.60 -11.47
N SER A 154 -11.47 -9.63 -12.07
CA SER A 154 -11.65 -10.22 -13.42
C SER A 154 -10.75 -9.55 -14.46
N HIS A 155 -10.66 -8.22 -14.47
CA HIS A 155 -9.77 -7.50 -15.37
C HIS A 155 -8.29 -7.77 -15.07
N LEU A 156 -7.92 -7.90 -13.79
CA LEU A 156 -6.56 -8.25 -13.38
C LEU A 156 -6.18 -9.65 -13.89
N MET A 157 -7.02 -10.66 -13.68
CA MET A 157 -6.78 -12.01 -14.17
C MET A 157 -6.56 -12.03 -15.68
N LYS A 158 -7.44 -11.35 -16.45
CA LYS A 158 -7.28 -11.19 -17.91
C LYS A 158 -5.97 -10.50 -18.28
N LYS A 159 -5.60 -9.43 -17.59
CA LYS A 159 -4.35 -8.69 -17.82
C LYS A 159 -3.12 -9.56 -17.61
N LEU A 160 -3.15 -10.44 -16.61
CA LEU A 160 -2.06 -11.35 -16.28
C LEU A 160 -2.11 -12.68 -17.05
N GLY A 161 -3.09 -12.87 -17.93
CA GLY A 161 -3.27 -14.13 -18.66
C GLY A 161 -3.61 -15.32 -17.75
N VAL A 162 -4.22 -15.05 -16.58
CA VAL A 162 -4.64 -16.08 -15.63
C VAL A 162 -6.00 -16.64 -16.06
N SER A 163 -6.02 -17.95 -16.30
CA SER A 163 -7.22 -18.74 -16.58
C SER A 163 -7.19 -20.02 -15.76
N SER A 164 -8.37 -20.52 -15.41
CA SER A 164 -8.54 -21.69 -14.57
C SER A 164 -8.15 -22.97 -15.29
N SER A 165 -7.22 -23.73 -14.69
CA SER A 165 -6.82 -25.05 -15.17
C SER A 165 -7.77 -26.17 -14.76
N SER A 166 -8.83 -25.85 -14.00
CA SER A 166 -9.82 -26.81 -13.52
C SER A 166 -10.53 -27.56 -14.65
N ALA A 167 -10.58 -28.89 -14.54
CA ALA A 167 -11.47 -29.75 -15.31
C ALA A 167 -12.72 -30.04 -14.48
N PHE A 168 -13.89 -30.15 -15.13
CA PHE A 168 -15.20 -30.33 -14.49
C PHE A 168 -15.39 -31.68 -13.76
N MET A 169 -14.31 -32.45 -13.55
CA MET A 169 -14.34 -33.74 -12.87
C MET A 169 -14.29 -33.50 -11.36
N GLU A 170 -15.49 -33.45 -10.75
CA GLU A 170 -15.95 -33.52 -9.35
C GLU A 170 -15.06 -33.16 -8.12
N ASP A 171 -13.78 -32.82 -8.25
CA ASP A 171 -12.90 -32.36 -7.16
C ASP A 171 -11.97 -31.19 -7.55
N ASP A 172 -11.86 -30.82 -8.84
CA ASP A 172 -11.03 -29.71 -9.31
C ASP A 172 -11.79 -28.36 -9.31
N CYS A 173 -12.27 -27.93 -8.15
CA CYS A 173 -12.83 -26.58 -8.00
C CYS A 173 -11.69 -25.56 -7.88
N SER A 174 -11.02 -25.22 -8.99
CA SER A 174 -10.07 -24.10 -8.95
C SER A 174 -10.83 -22.80 -8.73
N SER A 175 -10.43 -22.09 -7.68
CA SER A 175 -10.97 -20.78 -7.34
C SER A 175 -10.10 -19.70 -7.94
N TRP A 176 -10.70 -18.54 -8.21
CA TRP A 176 -9.97 -17.32 -8.59
C TRP A 176 -8.78 -17.03 -7.65
N VAL A 177 -8.90 -17.37 -6.36
CA VAL A 177 -7.82 -17.22 -5.37
C VAL A 177 -6.65 -18.13 -5.71
N SER A 178 -6.91 -19.41 -6.00
CA SER A 178 -5.86 -20.36 -6.35
C SER A 178 -5.21 -19.96 -7.67
N ASP A 179 -6.00 -19.71 -8.71
CA ASP A 179 -5.50 -19.36 -10.05
C ASP A 179 -4.67 -18.07 -10.02
N LEU A 180 -5.19 -17.02 -9.36
CA LEU A 180 -4.52 -15.72 -9.33
C LEU A 180 -3.29 -15.74 -8.42
N LEU A 181 -3.39 -16.28 -7.20
CA LEU A 181 -2.25 -16.29 -6.27
C LEU A 181 -1.14 -17.24 -6.70
N SER A 182 -1.41 -18.24 -7.54
CA SER A 182 -0.37 -19.12 -8.08
C SER A 182 0.33 -18.53 -9.30
N SER A 183 -0.09 -17.35 -9.79
CA SER A 183 0.57 -16.68 -10.92
C SER A 183 1.90 -16.04 -10.51
N PRO A 184 3.05 -16.45 -11.07
CA PRO A 184 4.35 -15.83 -10.76
C PRO A 184 4.41 -14.34 -11.17
N SER A 185 3.54 -13.92 -12.09
CA SER A 185 3.49 -12.54 -12.60
C SER A 185 2.74 -11.56 -11.68
N LEU A 186 1.94 -12.07 -10.74
CA LEU A 186 1.12 -11.22 -9.86
C LEU A 186 1.97 -10.34 -8.95
N GLY A 187 2.96 -10.92 -8.27
CA GLY A 187 3.79 -10.19 -7.32
C GLY A 187 4.57 -9.03 -7.93
N PRO A 188 5.28 -9.22 -9.06
CA PRO A 188 5.90 -8.14 -9.80
C PRO A 188 4.91 -7.03 -10.19
N TRP A 189 3.70 -7.39 -10.67
CA TRP A 189 2.68 -6.40 -11.03
C TRP A 189 2.17 -5.60 -9.81
N VAL A 190 1.97 -6.27 -8.67
CA VAL A 190 1.57 -5.60 -7.42
C VAL A 190 2.66 -4.61 -7.00
N PHE A 191 3.93 -5.04 -7.00
CA PHE A 191 5.04 -4.19 -6.61
C PHE A 191 5.19 -2.98 -7.52
N GLU A 192 5.09 -3.13 -8.84
CA GLU A 192 5.09 -2.02 -9.79
C GLU A 192 3.97 -1.02 -9.49
N SER A 193 2.76 -1.53 -9.27
CA SER A 193 1.56 -0.72 -8.97
C SER A 193 1.72 0.08 -7.66
N VAL A 194 2.29 -0.54 -6.63
CA VAL A 194 2.56 0.09 -5.33
C VAL A 194 3.71 1.09 -5.44
N SER A 195 4.79 0.73 -6.15
CA SER A 195 5.96 1.58 -6.36
C SER A 195 5.63 2.87 -7.09
N SER A 196 4.75 2.79 -8.10
CA SER A 196 4.28 3.96 -8.83
C SER A 196 3.59 4.97 -7.90
N LEU A 197 2.69 4.51 -7.02
CA LEU A 197 2.04 5.38 -6.04
C LEU A 197 3.01 5.84 -4.94
N TRP A 198 3.91 4.97 -4.49
CA TRP A 198 4.93 5.29 -3.48
C TRP A 198 5.82 6.47 -3.91
N ASN A 199 6.19 6.51 -5.19
CA ASN A 199 6.95 7.61 -5.78
C ASN A 199 6.12 8.88 -5.82
N SER A 200 4.87 8.85 -6.29
CA SER A 200 3.99 10.03 -6.25
C SER A 200 3.74 10.56 -4.83
N MET A 201 3.77 9.69 -3.81
CA MET A 201 3.72 10.12 -2.41
C MET A 201 4.99 10.82 -1.95
N TYR A 202 6.16 10.45 -2.48
CA TYR A 202 7.40 11.15 -2.17
C TYR A 202 7.27 12.61 -2.60
N ASP A 203 6.87 12.84 -3.84
CA ASP A 203 6.70 14.17 -4.44
C ASP A 203 5.68 14.99 -3.61
N LEU A 204 4.50 14.41 -3.34
CA LEU A 204 3.46 15.06 -2.54
C LEU A 204 3.91 15.47 -1.12
N LEU A 205 4.74 14.65 -0.47
CA LEU A 205 5.12 14.86 0.93
C LEU A 205 6.41 15.67 1.11
N HIS A 206 7.29 15.72 0.11
CA HIS A 206 8.65 16.28 0.25
C HIS A 206 8.94 17.43 -0.71
N GLU A 207 8.30 17.50 -1.88
CA GLU A 207 8.48 18.64 -2.78
C GLU A 207 7.53 19.77 -2.37
N LYS A 208 8.10 20.96 -2.13
CA LYS A 208 7.30 22.19 -2.12
C LYS A 208 7.08 22.56 -3.59
N GLN A 209 5.83 22.47 -4.05
CA GLN A 209 5.42 23.15 -5.27
C GLN A 209 5.25 24.65 -5.01
#